data_AF-A0A8I6SQK4-F1
#
_entry.id   AF-A0A8I6SQK4-F1
#
_cell.length_a   1.000
_cell.length_b   1.000
_cell.length_c   1.000
_cell.angle_alpha   90.00
_cell.angle_beta   90.00
_cell.angle_gamma   90.00
#
_symmetry.space_group_name_H-M   'P 1'
#
loop_
_entity.id
_entity.type
_entity.pdbx_description
1 polymer ?
#
loop_
_entity_poly.entity_id
_entity_poly.type
_entity_poly.pdbx_seq_one_letter_code
_entity_poly.pdbx_strand_id
1 'polypeptide(L)'
;MIFDDSTILFLYLHSSSQRNHRICLGALNSTPVDVRHREANEPPLSIRRQWLADKYVLKTYSLHHQLYQKIHNLMIEVLTSPYWIKKKPPIISTLGWECPRLKQILFLWVRVHCSLKGNEKADDLAKSATKKSEIEKVLKISHYDVINVIKSRPIAQWQNRYKSSSTGQWYKSIFPKVGCVPWFTKETFERQAIVTIDRLRSNHCICNAYLHMIGKKDSDLCTDAT
;
A
#
# COMPACT_ATOMS: atom_id res chain seq x y z
N MET A 1 -26.62 -20.86 -13.09
CA MET A 1 -25.30 -20.25 -13.37
C MET A 1 -24.31 -20.83 -12.39
N ILE A 2 -23.51 -21.78 -12.88
CA ILE A 2 -22.54 -22.53 -12.10
C ILE A 2 -21.37 -21.57 -11.83
N PHE A 3 -21.17 -21.20 -10.57
CA PHE A 3 -20.01 -20.43 -10.15
C PHE A 3 -18.82 -21.39 -10.14
N ASP A 4 -17.88 -21.18 -11.06
CA ASP A 4 -16.59 -21.86 -11.13
C ASP A 4 -15.77 -21.60 -9.84
N ASP A 5 -15.18 -22.67 -9.28
CA ASP A 5 -14.29 -22.69 -8.11
C ASP A 5 -13.14 -21.67 -8.18
N SER A 6 -12.71 -21.27 -9.39
CA SER A 6 -11.70 -20.23 -9.61
C SER A 6 -12.20 -18.83 -9.18
N THR A 7 -13.49 -18.56 -9.30
CA THR A 7 -14.13 -17.30 -8.89
C THR A 7 -14.30 -17.25 -7.37
N ILE A 8 -14.54 -18.41 -6.74
CA ILE A 8 -14.58 -18.55 -5.27
C ILE A 8 -13.21 -18.24 -4.68
N LEU A 9 -12.12 -18.70 -5.29
CA LEU A 9 -10.75 -18.38 -4.84
C LEU A 9 -10.46 -16.87 -4.88
N PHE A 10 -10.92 -16.17 -5.91
CA PHE A 10 -10.71 -14.73 -6.09
C PHE A 10 -11.49 -13.88 -5.07
N LEU A 11 -12.72 -14.29 -4.74
CA LEU A 11 -13.54 -13.63 -3.71
C LEU A 11 -13.05 -13.95 -2.29
N TYR A 12 -12.49 -15.14 -2.05
CA TYR A 12 -11.95 -15.54 -0.75
C TYR A 12 -10.68 -14.77 -0.38
N LEU A 13 -9.85 -14.40 -1.37
CA LEU A 13 -8.60 -13.67 -1.15
C LEU A 13 -8.85 -12.23 -0.66
N HIS A 14 -9.88 -11.55 -1.16
CA HIS A 14 -10.17 -10.15 -0.80
C HIS A 14 -10.45 -9.93 0.71
N SER A 15 -11.01 -10.93 1.39
CA SER A 15 -11.35 -10.87 2.82
C SER A 15 -10.23 -11.37 3.76
N SER A 16 -9.13 -11.87 3.20
CA SER A 16 -8.27 -12.82 3.88
C SER A 16 -7.05 -12.23 4.61
N SER A 17 -6.74 -12.87 5.74
CA SER A 17 -5.54 -12.66 6.56
C SER A 17 -4.28 -13.16 5.85
N GLN A 18 -3.10 -12.61 6.20
CA GLN A 18 -1.79 -13.00 5.67
C GLN A 18 -1.48 -14.52 5.72
N ARG A 19 -2.15 -15.23 6.64
CA ARG A 19 -2.04 -16.69 6.79
C ARG A 19 -2.77 -17.43 5.66
N ASN A 20 -3.83 -16.86 5.11
CA ASN A 20 -4.65 -17.48 4.08
C ASN A 20 -3.93 -17.48 2.73
N HIS A 21 -3.17 -16.42 2.39
CA HIS A 21 -2.36 -16.38 1.16
C HIS A 21 -1.40 -17.55 1.04
N ARG A 22 -0.82 -18.01 2.16
CA ARG A 22 0.06 -19.18 2.17
C ARG A 22 -0.69 -20.45 1.78
N ILE A 23 -1.91 -20.63 2.31
CA ILE A 23 -2.74 -21.82 2.05
C ILE A 23 -3.26 -21.81 0.61
N CYS A 24 -3.75 -20.65 0.14
CA CYS A 24 -4.27 -20.49 -1.22
C CYS A 24 -3.19 -20.76 -2.27
N LEU A 25 -1.99 -20.18 -2.12
CA LEU A 25 -0.86 -20.36 -3.03
C LEU A 25 -0.08 -21.67 -2.80
N GLY A 26 -0.40 -22.43 -1.74
CA GLY A 26 0.40 -23.59 -1.33
C GLY A 26 1.86 -23.27 -1.01
N ALA A 27 2.15 -22.02 -0.63
CA ALA A 27 3.50 -21.55 -0.33
C ALA A 27 4.07 -22.19 0.94
N LEU A 28 5.40 -22.34 1.00
CA LEU A 28 6.08 -22.88 2.17
C LEU A 28 6.17 -21.85 3.29
N ASN A 29 6.45 -22.30 4.52
CA ASN A 29 6.69 -21.40 5.65
C ASN A 29 7.92 -20.51 5.45
N SER A 30 8.89 -21.00 4.68
CA SER A 30 10.10 -20.26 4.30
C SER A 30 9.85 -19.21 3.22
N THR A 31 8.72 -19.28 2.49
CA THR A 31 8.44 -18.35 1.39
C THR A 31 8.19 -16.93 1.92
N PRO A 32 8.98 -15.93 1.48
CA PRO A 32 8.86 -14.55 1.95
C PRO A 32 7.45 -13.98 1.80
N VAL A 33 7.04 -13.17 2.78
CA VAL A 33 5.70 -12.56 2.82
C VAL A 33 5.45 -11.69 1.58
N ASP A 34 6.43 -10.89 1.17
CA ASP A 34 6.28 -9.97 0.04
C ASP A 34 6.19 -10.71 -1.31
N VAL A 35 6.79 -11.90 -1.42
CA VAL A 35 6.65 -12.77 -2.60
C VAL A 35 5.23 -13.32 -2.67
N ARG A 36 4.69 -13.79 -1.53
CA ARG A 36 3.30 -14.28 -1.46
C ARG A 36 2.28 -13.19 -1.81
N HIS A 37 2.52 -11.96 -1.37
CA HIS A 37 1.71 -10.82 -1.76
C HIS A 37 1.72 -10.58 -3.26
N ARG A 38 2.91 -10.65 -3.86
CA ARG A 38 3.08 -10.45 -5.30
C ARG A 38 2.36 -11.56 -6.08
N GLU A 39 2.57 -12.83 -5.74
CA GLU A 39 1.93 -13.95 -6.46
C GLU A 39 0.39 -13.93 -6.34
N ALA A 40 -0.14 -13.57 -5.17
CA ALA A 40 -1.59 -13.39 -5.01
C ALA A 40 -2.13 -12.11 -5.66
N ASN A 41 -1.26 -11.23 -6.17
CA ASN A 41 -1.58 -9.86 -6.56
C ASN A 41 -2.39 -9.09 -5.49
N GLU A 42 -2.02 -9.25 -4.22
CA GLU A 42 -2.70 -8.62 -3.11
C GLU A 42 -1.74 -7.79 -2.24
N PRO A 43 -2.01 -6.49 -2.03
CA PRO A 43 -1.19 -5.68 -1.15
C PRO A 43 -1.27 -6.14 0.32
N PRO A 44 -0.24 -5.81 1.13
CA PRO A 44 -0.27 -5.97 2.57
C PRO A 44 -1.53 -5.39 3.21
N LEU A 45 -2.03 -6.07 4.25
CA LEU A 45 -3.27 -5.70 4.94
C LEU A 45 -3.29 -4.24 5.44
N SER A 46 -2.16 -3.70 5.88
CA SER A 46 -2.07 -2.30 6.29
C SER A 46 -2.38 -1.34 5.15
N ILE A 47 -1.83 -1.60 3.96
CA ILE A 47 -2.05 -0.79 2.75
C ILE A 47 -3.50 -0.92 2.29
N ARG A 48 -4.06 -2.14 2.29
CA ARG A 48 -5.47 -2.37 1.95
C ARG A 48 -6.44 -1.64 2.89
N ARG A 49 -6.20 -1.71 4.20
CA ARG A 49 -7.02 -0.99 5.20
C ARG A 49 -6.95 0.51 4.99
N GLN A 50 -5.77 1.05 4.68
CA GLN A 50 -5.62 2.46 4.39
C GLN A 50 -6.39 2.85 3.13
N TRP A 51 -6.26 2.08 2.05
CA TRP A 51 -6.99 2.33 0.81
C TRP A 51 -8.52 2.30 0.99
N LEU A 52 -9.03 1.35 1.77
CA LEU A 52 -10.45 1.28 2.09
C LEU A 52 -10.92 2.48 2.91
N ALA A 53 -10.11 2.92 3.88
CA ALA A 53 -10.39 4.14 4.64
C ALA A 53 -10.38 5.37 3.71
N ASP A 54 -9.41 5.46 2.83
CA ASP A 54 -9.28 6.56 1.86
C ASP A 54 -10.52 6.64 0.95
N LYS A 55 -10.95 5.50 0.43
CA LYS A 55 -12.17 5.36 -0.39
C LYS A 55 -13.44 5.69 0.39
N TYR A 56 -13.51 5.29 1.66
CA TYR A 56 -14.65 5.60 2.52
C TYR A 56 -14.79 7.10 2.76
N VAL A 57 -13.70 7.80 3.08
CA VAL A 57 -13.73 9.26 3.29
C VAL A 57 -14.18 9.99 2.03
N LEU A 58 -13.67 9.62 0.85
CA LEU A 58 -14.14 10.19 -0.42
C LEU A 58 -15.64 9.97 -0.63
N LYS A 59 -16.12 8.76 -0.36
CA LYS A 59 -17.54 8.44 -0.49
C LYS A 59 -18.38 9.29 0.48
N THR A 60 -17.92 9.47 1.73
CA THR A 60 -18.62 10.33 2.69
C THR A 60 -18.60 11.81 2.31
N TYR A 61 -17.50 12.30 1.73
CA TYR A 61 -17.42 13.65 1.19
C TYR A 61 -18.48 13.90 0.11
N SER A 62 -18.68 12.93 -0.79
CA SER A 62 -19.65 13.05 -1.87
C SER A 62 -21.12 12.88 -1.44
N LEU A 63 -21.39 12.13 -0.37
CA LEU A 63 -22.77 11.70 -0.03
C LEU A 63 -23.31 12.27 1.29
N HIS A 64 -22.45 12.52 2.28
CA HIS A 64 -22.86 12.81 3.66
C HIS A 64 -22.01 13.91 4.28
N HIS A 65 -22.30 15.17 3.93
CA HIS A 65 -21.53 16.33 4.39
C HIS A 65 -21.35 16.39 5.91
N GLN A 66 -22.40 16.14 6.71
CA GLN A 66 -22.32 16.18 8.17
C GLN A 66 -21.35 15.15 8.77
N LEU A 67 -21.31 13.94 8.20
CA LEU A 67 -20.39 12.89 8.65
C LEU A 67 -18.96 13.22 8.24
N TYR A 68 -18.77 13.72 7.02
CA TYR A 68 -17.47 14.21 6.58
C TYR A 68 -16.94 15.33 7.48
N GLN A 69 -17.78 16.27 7.93
CA GLN A 69 -17.36 17.32 8.87
C GLN A 69 -16.85 16.74 10.20
N LYS A 70 -17.46 15.68 10.73
CA LYS A 70 -16.94 14.99 11.93
C LYS A 70 -15.59 14.32 11.68
N ILE A 71 -15.44 13.64 10.54
CA ILE A 71 -14.17 13.02 10.13
C ILE A 71 -13.09 14.10 9.94
N HIS A 72 -13.46 15.25 9.38
CA HIS A 72 -12.60 16.40 9.17
C HIS A 72 -12.14 17.02 10.49
N ASN A 73 -13.05 17.23 11.45
CA ASN A 73 -12.67 17.71 12.78
C ASN A 73 -11.71 16.74 13.48
N LEU A 74 -11.94 15.44 13.37
CA LEU A 74 -11.01 14.42 13.86
C LEU A 74 -9.65 14.50 13.17
N MET A 75 -9.60 14.75 11.85
CA MET A 75 -8.34 14.96 11.13
C MET A 75 -7.56 16.17 11.67
N ILE A 76 -8.27 17.26 11.97
CA ILE A 76 -7.65 18.45 12.58
C ILE A 76 -7.11 18.10 13.97
N GLU A 77 -7.91 17.46 14.82
CA GLU A 77 -7.48 17.07 16.17
C GLU A 77 -6.24 16.18 16.15
N VAL A 78 -6.17 15.23 15.20
CA VAL A 78 -5.00 14.36 15.00
C VAL A 78 -3.74 15.15 14.68
N LEU A 79 -3.87 16.28 13.95
CA LEU A 79 -2.75 17.12 13.57
C LEU A 79 -2.36 18.15 14.65
N THR A 80 -3.32 18.61 15.45
CA THR A 80 -3.13 19.74 16.37
C THR A 80 -3.02 19.34 17.83
N SER A 81 -3.59 18.20 18.23
CA SER A 81 -3.65 17.80 19.63
C SER A 81 -2.41 17.03 20.08
N PRO A 82 -1.77 17.42 21.19
CA PRO A 82 -0.67 16.68 21.79
C PRO A 82 -1.02 15.24 22.16
N TYR A 83 -2.31 14.93 22.35
CA TYR A 83 -2.80 13.59 22.64
C TYR A 83 -2.36 12.57 21.57
N TRP A 84 -2.37 12.97 20.30
CA TRP A 84 -2.04 12.10 19.18
C TRP A 84 -0.54 11.99 18.89
N ILE A 85 0.30 12.81 19.55
CA ILE A 85 1.77 12.68 19.45
C ILE A 85 2.23 11.31 19.98
N LYS A 86 1.59 10.85 21.06
CA LYS A 86 1.94 9.60 21.75
C LYS A 86 1.08 8.41 21.32
N LYS A 87 0.06 8.63 20.49
CA LYS A 87 -0.93 7.60 20.11
C LYS A 87 -1.01 7.43 18.60
N LYS A 88 -1.24 6.20 18.16
CA LYS A 88 -1.47 5.93 16.75
C LYS A 88 -2.81 6.55 16.33
N PRO A 89 -2.84 7.43 15.31
CA PRO A 89 -4.07 8.07 14.89
C PRO A 89 -5.02 7.07 14.22
N PRO A 90 -6.34 7.33 14.23
CA PRO A 90 -7.30 6.51 13.52
C PRO A 90 -6.99 6.48 12.02
N ILE A 91 -7.10 5.31 11.39
CA ILE A 91 -6.71 5.14 9.98
C ILE A 91 -7.51 6.02 9.00
N ILE A 92 -8.73 6.41 9.38
CA ILE A 92 -9.58 7.30 8.60
C ILE A 92 -9.06 8.74 8.56
N SER A 93 -8.21 9.11 9.53
CA SER A 93 -7.70 10.48 9.68
C SER A 93 -6.36 10.73 8.96
N THR A 94 -5.72 9.69 8.44
CA THR A 94 -4.37 9.78 7.84
C THR A 94 -4.38 10.25 6.38
N LEU A 95 -5.54 10.51 5.79
CA LEU A 95 -5.68 11.12 4.46
C LEU A 95 -5.22 12.59 4.41
N GLY A 96 -5.30 13.31 5.54
CA GLY A 96 -5.16 14.77 5.58
C GLY A 96 -3.77 15.31 5.25
N TRP A 97 -2.75 14.46 5.13
CA TRP A 97 -1.35 14.91 4.98
C TRP A 97 -1.01 15.25 3.52
N GLU A 98 -1.67 14.61 2.56
CA GLU A 98 -1.30 14.68 1.13
C GLU A 98 -2.37 15.33 0.23
N CYS A 99 -3.60 15.54 0.73
CA CYS A 99 -4.66 16.20 -0.04
C CYS A 99 -4.73 17.70 0.32
N PRO A 100 -4.31 18.62 -0.57
CA PRO A 100 -4.27 20.06 -0.27
C PRO A 100 -5.65 20.66 0.04
N ARG A 101 -6.74 20.04 -0.44
CA ARG A 101 -8.12 20.49 -0.19
C ARG A 101 -8.70 20.07 1.17
N LEU A 102 -8.08 19.12 1.88
CA LEU A 102 -8.50 18.73 3.23
C LEU A 102 -7.85 19.61 4.31
N LYS A 103 -6.95 20.53 3.92
CA LYS A 103 -6.38 21.53 4.83
C LYS A 103 -7.40 22.65 5.04
N GLN A 104 -8.08 22.66 6.18
CA GLN A 104 -8.60 23.91 6.69
C GLN A 104 -7.44 24.72 7.26
N ILE A 105 -7.28 25.95 6.77
CA ILE A 105 -6.29 26.91 7.26
C ILE A 105 -6.80 27.45 8.59
N LEU A 106 -6.12 27.09 9.68
CA LEU A 106 -6.36 27.73 10.98
C LEU A 106 -5.63 29.08 10.97
N PHE A 107 -6.38 30.18 10.92
CA PHE A 107 -5.83 31.52 11.06
C PHE A 107 -5.60 31.82 12.54
N LEU A 108 -4.34 31.71 12.97
CA LEU A 108 -3.88 32.19 14.26
C LEU A 108 -3.13 33.49 14.05
N TRP A 109 -3.53 34.55 14.76
CA TRP A 109 -2.78 35.80 14.72
C TRP A 109 -1.53 35.66 15.58
N VAL A 110 -0.38 35.84 14.95
CA VAL A 110 0.94 35.84 15.60
C VAL A 110 1.53 37.22 15.41
N ARG A 111 2.03 37.83 16.50
CA ARG A 111 2.69 39.14 16.42
C ARG A 111 3.88 39.07 15.47
N VAL A 112 4.00 40.07 14.59
CA VAL A 112 5.16 40.26 13.72
C VAL A 112 6.41 40.49 14.59
N HIS A 113 7.55 39.92 14.19
CA HIS A 113 8.86 39.99 14.88
C HIS A 113 8.94 39.33 16.27
N CYS A 114 8.24 38.22 16.49
CA CYS A 114 8.32 37.45 17.75
C CYS A 114 9.45 36.40 17.81
N SER A 115 10.49 36.52 16.96
CA SER A 115 11.62 35.58 16.84
C SER A 115 11.23 34.09 16.66
N LEU A 116 10.01 33.81 16.18
CA LEU A 116 9.57 32.47 15.86
C LEU A 116 10.06 32.11 14.46
N LYS A 117 11.02 31.18 14.38
CA LYS A 117 11.68 30.74 13.14
C LYS A 117 10.71 30.37 12.01
N GLY A 118 9.55 29.80 12.34
CA GLY A 118 8.50 29.48 11.37
C GLY A 118 7.76 30.71 10.82
N ASN A 119 7.53 31.72 11.66
CA ASN A 119 6.89 32.98 11.27
C ASN A 119 7.84 33.84 10.43
N GLU A 120 9.11 33.92 10.83
CA GLU A 120 10.16 34.62 10.05
C GLU A 120 10.33 34.02 8.66
N LYS A 121 10.39 32.68 8.57
CA LYS A 121 10.47 31.99 7.28
C LYS A 121 9.24 32.25 6.40
N ALA A 122 8.04 32.32 7.00
CA ALA A 122 6.83 32.66 6.26
C ALA A 122 6.86 34.11 5.74
N ASP A 123 7.34 35.06 6.56
CA ASP A 123 7.51 36.47 6.20
C ASP A 123 8.55 36.65 5.09
N ASP A 124 9.68 35.94 5.16
CA ASP A 124 10.72 35.94 4.13
C ASP A 124 10.20 35.37 2.79
N LEU A 125 9.41 34.30 2.85
CA LEU A 125 8.76 33.73 1.66
C LEU A 125 7.72 34.69 1.08
N ALA A 126 6.94 35.39 1.91
CA ALA A 126 5.99 36.40 1.47
C ALA A 126 6.71 37.57 0.78
N LYS A 127 7.79 38.10 1.37
CA LYS A 127 8.65 39.15 0.76
C LYS A 127 9.27 38.69 -0.56
N SER A 128 9.65 37.42 -0.65
CA SER A 128 10.19 36.82 -1.87
C SER A 128 9.11 36.68 -2.95
N ALA A 129 7.88 36.35 -2.56
CA ALA A 129 6.75 36.25 -3.47
C ALA A 129 6.34 37.61 -4.07
N THR A 130 6.50 38.72 -3.33
CA THR A 130 6.26 40.08 -3.85
C THR A 130 7.20 40.45 -5.01
N LYS A 131 8.35 39.77 -5.13
CA LYS A 131 9.31 39.99 -6.22
C LYS A 131 9.01 39.14 -7.47
N LYS A 132 8.09 38.16 -7.38
CA LYS A 132 7.64 37.39 -8.55
C LYS A 132 6.57 38.19 -9.29
N SER A 133 6.74 38.40 -10.59
CA SER A 133 5.77 39.10 -11.45
C SER A 133 4.55 38.24 -11.83
N GLU A 134 4.59 36.93 -11.55
CA GLU A 134 3.54 35.99 -11.90
C GLU A 134 2.74 35.56 -10.66
N ILE A 135 1.42 35.74 -10.72
CA ILE A 135 0.49 35.22 -9.72
C ILE A 135 0.44 33.69 -9.88
N GLU A 136 0.88 32.94 -8.86
CA GLU A 136 0.67 31.50 -8.80
C GLU A 136 -0.84 31.23 -8.80
N LYS A 137 -1.38 30.77 -9.94
CA LYS A 137 -2.78 30.35 -10.04
C LYS A 137 -3.01 29.22 -9.03
N VAL A 138 -3.95 29.42 -8.12
CA VAL A 138 -4.45 28.34 -7.25
C VAL A 138 -4.97 27.23 -8.16
N LEU A 139 -4.20 26.16 -8.31
CA LEU A 139 -4.57 25.01 -9.12
C LEU A 139 -5.86 24.42 -8.55
N LYS A 140 -6.96 24.59 -9.27
CA LYS A 140 -8.20 23.85 -9.01
C LYS A 140 -7.94 22.39 -9.39
N ILE A 141 -7.37 21.61 -8.46
CA ILE A 141 -7.21 20.17 -8.62
C ILE A 141 -8.60 19.58 -8.98
N SER A 142 -8.71 18.76 -10.02
CA SER A 142 -10.02 18.21 -10.38
C SER A 142 -10.41 17.07 -9.44
N HIS A 143 -11.71 16.76 -9.35
CA HIS A 143 -12.18 15.56 -8.64
C HIS A 143 -11.54 14.27 -9.21
N TYR A 144 -11.25 14.26 -10.51
CA TYR A 144 -10.59 13.17 -11.20
C TYR A 144 -9.14 12.97 -10.71
N ASP A 145 -8.39 14.05 -10.50
CA ASP A 145 -7.02 13.99 -9.99
C ASP A 145 -6.98 13.42 -8.56
N VAL A 146 -7.94 13.82 -7.71
CA VAL A 146 -8.07 13.28 -6.35
C VAL A 146 -8.32 11.76 -6.38
N ILE A 147 -9.23 11.31 -7.25
CA ILE A 147 -9.48 9.86 -7.43
C ILE A 147 -8.22 9.14 -7.92
N ASN A 148 -7.48 9.71 -8.87
CA ASN A 148 -6.28 9.09 -9.41
C ASN A 148 -5.14 9.00 -8.40
N VAL A 149 -4.96 10.04 -7.58
CA VAL A 149 -4.01 10.02 -6.46
C VAL A 149 -4.36 8.88 -5.50
N ILE A 150 -5.63 8.74 -5.12
CA ILE A 150 -6.07 7.70 -4.19
C ILE A 150 -6.00 6.30 -4.79
N LYS A 151 -6.20 6.15 -6.11
CA LYS A 151 -6.03 4.87 -6.81
C LYS A 151 -4.56 4.47 -6.97
N SER A 152 -3.67 5.42 -7.23
CA SER A 152 -2.24 5.14 -7.47
C SER A 152 -1.44 4.95 -6.18
N ARG A 153 -1.82 5.63 -5.10
CA ARG A 153 -1.13 5.61 -3.81
C ARG A 153 -0.92 4.21 -3.21
N PRO A 154 -1.92 3.31 -3.13
CA PRO A 154 -1.72 1.97 -2.57
C PRO A 154 -0.70 1.15 -3.35
N ILE A 155 -0.71 1.25 -4.68
CA ILE A 155 0.23 0.54 -5.56
C ILE A 155 1.63 1.12 -5.38
N ALA A 156 1.78 2.44 -5.32
CA ALA A 156 3.07 3.09 -5.08
C ALA A 156 3.65 2.72 -3.70
N GLN A 157 2.85 2.76 -2.64
CA GLN A 157 3.25 2.34 -1.30
C GLN A 157 3.66 0.87 -1.27
N TRP A 158 2.89 0.00 -1.94
CA TRP A 158 3.20 -1.41 -2.02
C TRP A 158 4.50 -1.65 -2.80
N GLN A 159 4.71 -0.97 -3.92
CA GLN A 159 5.92 -1.07 -4.72
C GLN A 159 7.17 -0.62 -3.95
N ASN A 160 7.06 0.47 -3.18
CA ASN A 160 8.16 0.96 -2.35
C ASN A 160 8.52 -0.04 -1.25
N ARG A 161 7.52 -0.57 -0.55
CA ARG A 161 7.72 -1.63 0.45
C ARG A 161 8.34 -2.88 -0.16
N TYR A 162 7.84 -3.29 -1.33
CA TYR A 162 8.32 -4.46 -2.04
C TYR A 162 9.80 -4.32 -2.38
N LYS A 163 10.22 -3.16 -2.89
CA LYS A 163 11.62 -2.84 -3.17
C LYS A 163 12.49 -2.75 -1.91
N SER A 164 12.00 -2.12 -0.86
CA SER A 164 12.79 -1.87 0.36
C SER A 164 12.93 -3.09 1.28
N SER A 165 12.10 -4.12 1.09
CA SER A 165 12.15 -5.33 1.91
C SER A 165 13.44 -6.12 1.64
N SER A 166 14.09 -6.61 2.69
CA SER A 166 15.34 -7.40 2.62
C SER A 166 15.13 -8.82 2.11
N THR A 167 13.90 -9.34 2.13
CA THR A 167 13.60 -10.74 1.80
C THR A 167 13.22 -10.93 0.33
N GLY A 168 13.49 -12.13 -0.23
CA GLY A 168 13.06 -12.50 -1.57
C GLY A 168 13.78 -11.74 -2.70
N GLN A 169 15.05 -11.37 -2.54
CA GLN A 169 15.80 -10.58 -3.53
C GLN A 169 15.89 -11.27 -4.90
N TRP A 170 16.15 -12.59 -4.91
CA TRP A 170 16.17 -13.38 -6.14
C TRP A 170 14.82 -13.31 -6.87
N TYR A 171 13.71 -13.43 -6.15
CA TYR A 171 12.38 -13.31 -6.76
C TYR A 171 12.14 -11.91 -7.35
N LYS A 172 12.59 -10.87 -6.64
CA LYS A 172 12.43 -9.47 -7.05
C LYS A 172 13.26 -9.11 -8.27
N SER A 173 14.42 -9.74 -8.49
CA SER A 173 15.23 -9.50 -9.69
C SER A 173 14.52 -10.00 -10.96
N ILE A 174 13.75 -11.08 -10.84
CA ILE A 174 12.94 -11.64 -11.94
C ILE A 174 11.60 -10.91 -12.07
N PHE A 175 10.95 -10.59 -10.94
CA PHE A 175 9.61 -10.00 -10.89
C PHE A 175 9.58 -8.66 -10.14
N PRO A 176 10.15 -7.57 -10.71
CA PRO A 176 10.40 -6.33 -9.96
C PRO A 176 9.14 -5.48 -9.66
N LYS A 177 8.04 -5.71 -10.38
CA LYS A 177 6.81 -4.91 -10.29
C LYS A 177 5.69 -5.63 -9.56
N VAL A 178 4.95 -4.87 -8.76
CA VAL A 178 3.69 -5.30 -8.11
C VAL A 178 2.46 -4.81 -8.89
N GLY A 179 1.27 -5.27 -8.52
CA GLY A 179 0.01 -4.83 -9.15
C GLY A 179 -0.25 -5.44 -10.53
N CYS A 180 0.47 -6.52 -10.87
CA CYS A 180 0.24 -7.28 -12.09
C CYS A 180 -0.77 -8.38 -11.83
N VAL A 181 -1.69 -8.60 -12.79
CA VAL A 181 -2.63 -9.72 -12.75
C VAL A 181 -1.86 -11.03 -12.52
N PRO A 182 -2.33 -11.93 -11.63
CA PRO A 182 -1.67 -13.22 -11.40
C PRO A 182 -1.44 -13.97 -12.70
N TRP A 183 -0.30 -14.65 -12.80
CA TRP A 183 0.13 -15.30 -14.04
C TRP A 183 -0.83 -16.43 -14.48
N PHE A 184 -1.55 -17.02 -13.52
CA PHE A 184 -2.51 -18.10 -13.75
C PHE A 184 -3.95 -17.61 -14.04
N THR A 185 -4.22 -16.30 -14.11
CA THR A 185 -5.60 -15.79 -14.28
C THR A 185 -6.22 -16.10 -15.65
N LYS A 186 -5.42 -16.27 -16.69
CA LYS A 186 -5.90 -16.53 -18.06
C LYS A 186 -5.84 -18.02 -18.45
N GLU A 187 -5.33 -18.86 -17.57
CA GLU A 187 -4.98 -20.24 -17.87
C GLU A 187 -5.82 -21.18 -16.99
N THR A 188 -6.19 -22.34 -17.53
CA THR A 188 -6.91 -23.38 -16.78
C THR A 188 -5.91 -24.41 -16.27
N PHE A 189 -5.34 -24.18 -15.09
CA PHE A 189 -4.46 -25.13 -14.41
C PHE A 189 -5.17 -25.80 -13.24
N GLU A 190 -4.87 -27.08 -13.02
CA GLU A 190 -5.21 -27.73 -11.76
C GLU A 190 -4.47 -27.04 -10.60
N ARG A 191 -5.11 -27.03 -9.43
CA ARG A 191 -4.57 -26.38 -8.22
C ARG A 191 -3.15 -26.86 -7.90
N GLN A 192 -2.88 -28.15 -8.04
CA GLN A 192 -1.58 -28.77 -7.78
C GLN A 192 -0.50 -28.22 -8.72
N ALA A 193 -0.83 -27.99 -9.99
CA ALA A 193 0.08 -27.37 -10.95
C ALA A 193 0.38 -25.92 -10.58
N ILE A 194 -0.64 -25.12 -10.22
CA ILE A 194 -0.46 -23.73 -9.77
C ILE A 194 0.48 -23.66 -8.56
N VAL A 195 0.23 -24.50 -7.54
CA VAL A 195 1.07 -24.56 -6.33
C VAL A 195 2.51 -24.94 -6.68
N THR A 196 2.71 -25.90 -7.58
CA THR A 196 4.05 -26.34 -8.00
C THR A 196 4.78 -25.21 -8.72
N ILE A 197 4.11 -24.53 -9.63
CA ILE A 197 4.67 -23.41 -10.38
C ILE A 197 4.96 -22.22 -9.44
N ASP A 198 4.07 -21.85 -8.51
CA ASP A 198 4.34 -20.78 -7.54
C ASP A 198 5.56 -21.08 -6.66
N ARG A 199 5.74 -22.34 -6.27
CA ARG A 199 6.95 -22.78 -5.54
C ARG A 199 8.21 -22.68 -6.39
N LEU A 200 8.15 -23.08 -7.66
CA LEU A 200 9.27 -22.91 -8.60
C LEU A 200 9.60 -21.43 -8.81
N ARG A 201 8.58 -20.62 -9.11
CA ARG A 201 8.70 -19.17 -9.33
C ARG A 201 9.26 -18.45 -8.12
N SER A 202 9.00 -18.92 -6.91
CA SER A 202 9.52 -18.34 -5.67
C SER A 202 10.88 -18.88 -5.24
N ASN A 203 11.43 -19.89 -5.91
CA ASN A 203 12.61 -20.65 -5.47
C ASN A 203 12.40 -21.40 -4.12
N HIS A 204 11.18 -21.89 -3.91
CA HIS A 204 10.76 -22.69 -2.75
C HIS A 204 10.12 -24.01 -3.18
N CYS A 205 10.54 -24.58 -4.32
CA CYS A 205 10.12 -25.91 -4.74
C CYS A 205 10.77 -26.97 -3.85
N ILE A 206 10.04 -28.03 -3.50
CA ILE A 206 10.57 -29.12 -2.67
C ILE A 206 11.45 -30.01 -3.55
N CYS A 207 12.65 -29.54 -3.88
CA CYS A 207 13.68 -30.25 -4.64
C CYS A 207 14.99 -30.30 -3.86
N ASN A 208 15.96 -31.10 -4.31
CA ASN A 208 17.25 -31.23 -3.63
C ASN A 208 17.96 -29.88 -3.45
N ALA A 209 17.91 -28.99 -4.45
CA ALA A 209 18.44 -27.64 -4.33
C ALA A 209 17.85 -26.85 -3.17
N TYR A 210 16.52 -26.86 -3.01
CA TYR A 210 15.87 -26.19 -1.88
C TYR A 210 16.17 -26.87 -0.56
N LEU A 211 16.13 -28.21 -0.50
CA LEU A 211 16.42 -28.98 0.72
C LEU A 211 17.85 -28.77 1.20
N HIS A 212 18.82 -28.72 0.28
CA HIS A 212 20.21 -28.36 0.57
C HIS A 212 20.34 -26.92 1.07
N MET A 213 19.67 -25.96 0.42
CA MET A 213 19.64 -24.56 0.84
C MET A 213 19.12 -24.37 2.27
N ILE A 214 18.18 -25.20 2.73
CA ILE A 214 17.67 -25.16 4.12
C ILE A 214 18.39 -26.13 5.08
N GLY A 215 19.50 -26.75 4.67
CA GLY A 215 20.29 -27.66 5.49
C GLY A 215 19.63 -29.00 5.80
N LYS A 216 18.73 -29.49 4.94
CA LYS A 216 18.05 -30.79 5.05
C LYS A 216 18.65 -31.88 4.15
N LYS A 217 19.51 -31.52 3.20
CA LYS A 217 20.31 -32.44 2.37
C LYS A 217 21.74 -31.92 2.32
N ASP A 218 22.69 -32.83 2.08
CA ASP A 218 24.12 -32.51 1.98
C ASP A 218 24.53 -32.01 0.57
N SER A 219 23.70 -32.25 -0.44
CA SER A 219 23.92 -31.79 -1.82
C SER A 219 22.62 -31.31 -2.48
N ASP A 220 22.76 -30.33 -3.37
CA ASP A 220 21.71 -29.79 -4.23
C ASP A 220 21.45 -30.63 -5.49
N LEU A 221 22.36 -31.58 -5.81
CA LEU A 221 22.27 -32.43 -6.98
C LEU A 221 21.19 -33.51 -6.82
N CYS A 222 20.53 -33.87 -7.93
CA CYS A 222 19.66 -35.05 -7.98
C CYS A 222 20.52 -36.31 -7.96
N THR A 223 20.42 -37.10 -6.89
CA THR A 223 21.15 -38.36 -6.73
C THR A 223 20.54 -39.52 -7.53
N ASP A 224 19.28 -39.38 -7.94
CA ASP A 224 18.52 -40.45 -8.58
C ASP A 224 18.06 -39.99 -9.97
N ALA A 225 18.90 -40.27 -10.97
CA ALA A 225 18.49 -40.35 -12.37
C ALA A 225 18.39 -41.84 -12.73
N THR A 226 17.35 -42.50 -12.23
CA THR A 226 16.96 -43.87 -12.59
C THR A 226 15.53 -43.86 -13.10
#